data_AF-A0A197JXS5-F1
#
_entry.id   AF-A0A197JXS5-F1
#
_cell.length_a   1.000
_cell.length_b   1.000
_cell.length_c   1.000
_cell.angle_alpha   90.00
_cell.angle_beta   90.00
_cell.angle_gamma   90.00
#
_symmetry.space_group_name_H-M   'P 1'
#
loop_
_entity.id
_entity.type
_entity.pdbx_description
1 polymer ?
#
loop_
_entity_poly.entity_id
_entity_poly.type
_entity_poly.pdbx_seq_one_letter_code
_entity_poly.pdbx_strand_id
1 'polypeptide(L)'
;IRINVDQYPPKDQIPDVNHPQVKAWVKEIDWSKVPNIPVAQGLSDAPRFPKCPPKDEVNPDHCWWSCDACLKPDDVVSCPTEGHWGLTYDDGPSVASKALVKYLDERALSATFFIVGSRVVDYPDILREQVASGHHIAMHTWSHGGLTTLTNEQIVAEIKWTEKIIRDVTGLTMKYVRPPYGDCDNRVREILRQMGYINVIWS
;
A
#
# COMPACT_ATOMS: atom_id res chain seq x y z
N ILE A 1 15.54 18.21 1.80
CA ILE A 1 16.37 17.09 2.35
C ILE A 1 16.88 16.32 1.15
N ARG A 2 18.17 15.99 1.08
CA ARG A 2 18.66 15.08 0.03
C ARG A 2 18.53 13.65 0.55
N ILE A 3 17.68 12.85 -0.09
CA ILE A 3 17.59 11.41 0.21
C ILE A 3 18.89 10.77 -0.30
N ASN A 4 19.54 9.97 0.54
CA ASN A 4 20.58 9.07 0.06
C ASN A 4 19.91 7.84 -0.57
N VAL A 5 19.84 7.82 -1.90
CA VAL A 5 19.12 6.79 -2.65
C VAL A 5 19.69 5.38 -2.42
N ASP A 6 20.98 5.27 -2.09
CA ASP A 6 21.65 4.00 -1.83
C ASP A 6 21.16 3.30 -0.53
N GLN A 7 20.40 4.01 0.31
CA GLN A 7 19.82 3.46 1.54
C GLN A 7 18.48 2.76 1.31
N TYR A 8 17.96 2.77 0.08
CA TYR A 8 16.64 2.28 -0.27
C TYR A 8 16.70 1.24 -1.38
N PRO A 9 15.68 0.35 -1.49
CA PRO A 9 15.60 -0.59 -2.59
C PRO A 9 15.54 0.13 -3.96
N PRO A 10 15.88 -0.55 -5.05
CA PRO A 10 15.70 0.02 -6.38
C PRO A 10 14.26 0.44 -6.66
N LYS A 11 14.10 1.48 -7.47
CA LYS A 11 12.79 1.99 -7.85
C LYS A 11 12.00 0.94 -8.63
N ASP A 12 10.71 0.81 -8.30
CA ASP A 12 9.74 -0.08 -8.95
C ASP A 12 10.18 -1.56 -9.00
N GLN A 13 10.99 -1.98 -8.01
CA GLN A 13 11.42 -3.37 -7.83
C GLN A 13 11.04 -3.85 -6.43
N ILE A 14 10.66 -5.13 -6.34
CA ILE A 14 10.35 -5.78 -5.06
C ILE A 14 11.59 -5.71 -4.16
N PRO A 15 11.50 -5.20 -2.93
CA PRO A 15 12.65 -5.12 -2.03
C PRO A 15 13.25 -6.49 -1.71
N ASP A 16 14.58 -6.55 -1.58
CA ASP A 16 15.29 -7.79 -1.24
C ASP A 16 14.93 -8.25 0.18
N VAL A 17 14.29 -9.42 0.27
CA VAL A 17 13.91 -10.07 1.52
C VAL A 17 15.11 -10.52 2.36
N ASN A 18 16.30 -10.63 1.75
CA ASN A 18 17.52 -10.98 2.45
C ASN A 18 18.17 -9.79 3.17
N HIS A 19 17.72 -8.56 2.90
CA HIS A 19 18.24 -7.37 3.53
C HIS A 19 18.11 -7.45 5.07
N PRO A 20 19.13 -7.07 5.86
CA PRO A 20 19.09 -7.21 7.32
C PRO A 20 17.89 -6.53 8.00
N GLN A 21 17.45 -5.37 7.50
CA GLN A 21 16.27 -4.68 8.02
C GLN A 21 14.98 -5.45 7.72
N VAL A 22 14.86 -6.05 6.54
CA VAL A 22 13.68 -6.86 6.18
C VAL A 22 13.63 -8.11 7.06
N LYS A 23 14.76 -8.78 7.26
CA LYS A 23 14.86 -9.91 8.20
C LYS A 23 14.50 -9.53 9.63
N ALA A 24 14.73 -8.28 10.06
CA ALA A 24 14.31 -7.81 11.37
C ALA A 24 12.78 -7.66 11.44
N TRP A 25 12.17 -6.96 10.47
CA TRP A 25 10.72 -6.78 10.41
C TRP A 25 9.96 -8.11 10.27
N VAL A 26 10.46 -9.04 9.45
CA VAL A 26 9.88 -10.38 9.27
C VAL A 26 9.84 -11.19 10.57
N LYS A 27 10.77 -10.95 11.50
CA LYS A 27 10.78 -11.62 12.82
C LYS A 27 9.71 -11.08 13.78
N GLU A 28 9.14 -9.92 13.49
CA GLU A 28 8.08 -9.32 14.32
C GLU A 28 6.71 -9.95 14.04
N ILE A 29 6.59 -10.72 12.96
CA ILE A 29 5.33 -11.36 12.55
C ILE A 29 5.19 -12.75 13.18
N ASP A 30 4.02 -12.99 13.77
CA ASP A 30 3.55 -14.29 14.22
C ASP A 30 2.96 -15.08 13.04
N TRP A 31 3.84 -15.81 12.34
CA TRP A 31 3.50 -16.61 11.17
C TRP A 31 2.48 -17.72 11.45
N SER A 32 2.29 -18.12 12.71
CA SER A 32 1.30 -19.15 13.07
C SER A 32 -0.14 -18.66 12.92
N LYS A 33 -0.35 -17.34 12.92
CA LYS A 33 -1.66 -16.71 12.73
C LYS A 33 -1.96 -16.34 11.29
N VAL A 34 -0.95 -16.29 10.43
CA VAL A 34 -1.11 -15.96 9.01
C VAL A 34 -1.75 -17.16 8.30
N PRO A 35 -2.93 -17.00 7.67
CA PRO A 35 -3.55 -18.08 6.92
C PRO A 35 -2.62 -18.62 5.84
N ASN A 36 -2.56 -19.95 5.71
CA ASN A 36 -1.79 -20.62 4.68
C ASN A 36 -2.53 -20.60 3.34
N ILE A 37 -2.60 -19.41 2.73
CA ILE A 37 -3.16 -19.20 1.40
C ILE A 37 -2.01 -19.22 0.38
N PRO A 38 -2.10 -20.01 -0.70
CA PRO A 38 -1.07 -20.04 -1.73
C PRO A 38 -0.82 -18.66 -2.36
N VAL A 39 0.43 -18.37 -2.69
CA VAL A 39 0.77 -17.16 -3.46
C VAL A 39 0.10 -17.22 -4.83
N ALA A 40 -0.63 -16.17 -5.16
CA ALA A 40 -1.33 -16.06 -6.43
C ALA A 40 -0.36 -15.96 -7.60
N GLN A 41 -0.80 -16.43 -8.77
CA GLN A 41 -0.08 -16.16 -10.01
C GLN A 41 -0.42 -14.76 -10.50
N GLY A 42 0.57 -14.09 -11.11
CA GLY A 42 0.33 -12.88 -11.87
C GLY A 42 -0.20 -13.18 -13.28
N LEU A 43 -0.71 -12.16 -13.98
CA LEU A 43 -0.98 -12.25 -15.42
C LEU A 43 0.32 -12.48 -16.21
N SER A 44 0.25 -13.21 -17.32
CA SER A 44 1.45 -13.59 -18.10
C SER A 44 2.19 -12.39 -18.71
N ASP A 45 1.45 -11.39 -19.16
CA ASP A 45 1.94 -10.15 -19.77
C ASP A 45 2.07 -9.00 -18.76
N ALA A 46 1.51 -9.16 -17.56
CA ALA A 46 1.59 -8.18 -16.50
C ALA A 46 1.64 -8.85 -15.11
N PRO A 47 2.77 -9.47 -14.72
CA PRO A 47 2.87 -10.33 -13.52
C PRO A 47 2.56 -9.64 -12.19
N ARG A 48 2.59 -8.31 -12.16
CA ARG A 48 2.21 -7.50 -11.00
C ARG A 48 0.70 -7.47 -10.74
N PHE A 49 -0.13 -7.83 -11.72
CA PHE A 49 -1.57 -7.92 -11.58
C PHE A 49 -1.94 -9.35 -11.19
N PRO A 50 -2.76 -9.54 -10.13
CA PRO A 50 -3.24 -10.87 -9.76
C PRO A 50 -4.04 -11.50 -10.89
N LYS A 51 -3.77 -12.79 -11.18
CA LYS A 51 -4.62 -13.61 -12.03
C LYS A 51 -5.65 -14.32 -11.16
N CYS A 52 -6.90 -13.85 -11.23
CA CYS A 52 -8.01 -14.54 -10.58
C CYS A 52 -8.27 -15.90 -11.25
N PRO A 53 -8.58 -16.94 -10.46
CA PRO A 53 -9.09 -18.18 -11.01
C PRO A 53 -10.50 -17.95 -11.61
N PRO A 54 -11.03 -18.91 -12.40
CA PRO A 54 -12.44 -18.92 -12.77
C PRO A 54 -13.35 -18.71 -11.55
N LYS A 55 -14.50 -18.03 -11.73
CA LYS A 55 -15.37 -17.63 -10.59
C LYS A 55 -15.85 -18.80 -9.73
N ASP A 56 -16.07 -19.95 -10.34
CA ASP A 56 -16.46 -21.21 -9.69
C ASP A 56 -15.31 -21.91 -8.96
N GLU A 57 -14.07 -21.46 -9.16
CA GLU A 57 -12.85 -21.96 -8.53
C GLU A 57 -12.28 -21.01 -7.46
N VAL A 58 -12.85 -19.81 -7.30
CA VAL A 58 -12.43 -18.89 -6.22
C VAL A 58 -12.82 -19.50 -4.88
N ASN A 59 -11.84 -19.79 -4.03
CA ASN A 59 -12.11 -20.28 -2.69
C ASN A 59 -12.68 -19.16 -1.80
N PRO A 60 -13.94 -19.24 -1.36
CA PRO A 60 -14.56 -18.19 -0.54
C PRO A 60 -13.86 -17.98 0.80
N ASP A 61 -13.15 -18.99 1.32
CA ASP A 61 -12.42 -18.89 2.59
C ASP A 61 -11.17 -17.99 2.46
N HIS A 62 -10.69 -17.74 1.25
CA HIS A 62 -9.57 -16.82 1.03
C HIS A 62 -10.01 -15.34 1.17
N CYS A 63 -11.30 -15.06 0.92
CA CYS A 63 -11.88 -13.71 0.91
C CYS A 63 -11.03 -12.72 0.11
N TRP A 64 -10.98 -12.93 -1.20
CA TRP A 64 -10.02 -12.28 -2.08
C TRP A 64 -10.66 -11.14 -2.88
N TRP A 65 -10.49 -9.91 -2.39
CA TRP A 65 -11.25 -8.76 -2.86
C TRP A 65 -11.16 -8.52 -4.37
N SER A 66 -9.98 -8.64 -5.00
CA SER A 66 -9.82 -8.41 -6.44
C SER A 66 -10.52 -9.48 -7.31
N CYS A 67 -10.85 -10.65 -6.76
CA CYS A 67 -11.47 -11.76 -7.48
C CYS A 67 -12.97 -11.96 -7.18
N ASP A 68 -13.40 -11.72 -5.94
CA ASP A 68 -14.79 -11.95 -5.50
C ASP A 68 -15.41 -10.75 -4.74
N ALA A 69 -14.71 -9.63 -4.66
CA ALA A 69 -15.11 -8.44 -3.88
C ALA A 69 -15.38 -8.73 -2.39
N CYS A 70 -14.81 -9.80 -1.83
CA CYS A 70 -15.00 -10.14 -0.43
C CYS A 70 -14.33 -9.11 0.50
N LEU A 71 -15.13 -8.61 1.43
CA LEU A 71 -14.76 -7.62 2.44
C LEU A 71 -14.70 -8.26 3.82
N LYS A 72 -13.83 -7.72 4.68
CA LYS A 72 -13.80 -8.03 6.12
C LYS A 72 -14.20 -6.80 6.94
N PRO A 73 -14.72 -6.98 8.17
CA PRO A 73 -15.18 -5.85 9.01
C PRO A 73 -14.10 -4.81 9.35
N ASP A 74 -12.83 -5.18 9.27
CA ASP A 74 -11.67 -4.32 9.49
C ASP A 74 -11.20 -3.58 8.23
N ASP A 75 -11.78 -3.86 7.06
CA ASP A 75 -11.56 -3.09 5.84
C ASP A 75 -12.29 -1.74 5.92
N VAL A 76 -11.59 -0.66 5.59
CA VAL A 76 -12.21 0.65 5.38
C VAL A 76 -12.62 0.76 3.91
N VAL A 77 -13.93 0.82 3.66
CA VAL A 77 -14.49 0.89 2.30
C VAL A 77 -15.24 2.20 2.06
N SER A 78 -15.99 2.64 3.06
CA SER A 78 -16.83 3.84 3.00
C SER A 78 -16.54 4.78 4.17
N CYS A 79 -16.91 6.06 4.02
CA CYS A 79 -16.92 6.98 5.13
C CYS A 79 -17.93 6.53 6.20
N PRO A 80 -17.60 6.63 7.50
CA PRO A 80 -18.52 6.21 8.57
C PRO A 80 -19.69 7.18 8.77
N THR A 81 -19.54 8.43 8.31
CA THR A 81 -20.56 9.47 8.42
C THR A 81 -21.32 9.61 7.10
N GLU A 82 -22.64 9.53 7.16
CA GLU A 82 -23.50 9.72 5.99
C GLU A 82 -23.30 11.11 5.37
N GLY A 83 -23.28 11.16 4.03
CA GLY A 83 -23.07 12.40 3.27
C GLY A 83 -21.62 12.89 3.23
N HIS A 84 -20.67 12.20 3.90
CA HIS A 84 -19.25 12.49 3.77
C HIS A 84 -18.63 11.72 2.59
N TRP A 85 -17.67 12.36 1.92
CA TRP A 85 -16.94 11.80 0.79
C TRP A 85 -15.45 11.81 1.08
N GLY A 86 -14.80 10.66 0.90
CA GLY A 86 -13.35 10.51 1.05
C GLY A 86 -12.66 10.64 -0.31
N LEU A 87 -12.10 11.82 -0.62
CA LEU A 87 -11.26 11.96 -1.82
C LEU A 87 -9.92 11.26 -1.59
N THR A 88 -9.59 10.31 -2.46
CA THR A 88 -8.33 9.57 -2.38
C THR A 88 -7.63 9.50 -3.72
N TYR A 89 -6.29 9.62 -3.72
CA TYR A 89 -5.46 9.53 -4.91
C TYR A 89 -4.29 8.58 -4.69
N ASP A 90 -4.09 7.67 -5.63
CA ASP A 90 -3.07 6.62 -5.55
C ASP A 90 -1.86 6.96 -6.44
N ASP A 91 -0.84 6.10 -6.42
CA ASP A 91 0.33 6.07 -7.32
C ASP A 91 1.33 7.23 -7.22
N GLY A 92 0.99 8.26 -6.43
CA GLY A 92 1.84 9.41 -6.18
C GLY A 92 2.99 9.14 -5.19
N PRO A 93 3.86 10.15 -4.95
CA PRO A 93 3.87 11.45 -5.61
C PRO A 93 4.37 11.38 -7.07
N SER A 94 3.89 12.31 -7.90
CA SER A 94 4.40 12.55 -9.25
C SER A 94 4.41 14.04 -9.55
N VAL A 95 4.97 14.44 -10.70
CA VAL A 95 4.92 15.85 -11.15
C VAL A 95 3.49 16.40 -11.23
N ALA A 96 2.50 15.55 -11.54
CA ALA A 96 1.10 15.94 -11.60
C ALA A 96 0.49 16.20 -10.21
N SER A 97 1.03 15.57 -9.16
CA SER A 97 0.55 15.75 -7.79
C SER A 97 0.63 17.20 -7.32
N LYS A 98 1.61 18.00 -7.79
CA LYS A 98 1.69 19.44 -7.46
C LYS A 98 0.48 20.22 -7.94
N ALA A 99 0.07 20.00 -9.19
CA ALA A 99 -1.08 20.68 -9.77
C ALA A 99 -2.37 20.28 -9.04
N LEU A 100 -2.46 19.01 -8.63
CA LEU A 100 -3.58 18.50 -7.84
C LEU A 100 -3.64 19.10 -6.44
N VAL A 101 -2.52 19.15 -5.69
CA VAL A 101 -2.46 19.78 -4.35
C VAL A 101 -2.93 21.23 -4.44
N LYS A 102 -2.37 22.00 -5.39
CA LYS A 102 -2.80 23.38 -5.63
C LYS A 102 -4.31 23.49 -5.89
N TYR A 103 -4.86 22.62 -6.73
CA TYR A 103 -6.29 22.61 -7.03
C TYR A 103 -7.15 22.34 -5.79
N LEU A 104 -6.75 21.38 -4.95
CA LEU A 104 -7.44 21.02 -3.71
C LEU A 104 -7.39 22.18 -2.71
N ASP A 105 -6.23 22.82 -2.55
CA ASP A 105 -6.04 23.97 -1.66
C ASP A 105 -6.90 25.17 -2.08
N GLU A 106 -6.96 25.49 -3.39
CA GLU A 106 -7.84 26.53 -3.94
C GLU A 106 -9.33 26.29 -3.64
N ARG A 107 -9.71 25.04 -3.37
CA ARG A 107 -11.10 24.63 -3.08
C ARG A 107 -11.32 24.32 -1.60
N ALA A 108 -10.31 24.51 -0.76
CA ALA A 108 -10.33 24.12 0.64
C ALA A 108 -10.76 22.64 0.84
N LEU A 109 -10.29 21.75 -0.05
CA LEU A 109 -10.57 20.32 0.01
C LEU A 109 -9.38 19.57 0.60
N SER A 110 -9.66 18.64 1.50
CA SER A 110 -8.69 17.67 1.99
C SER A 110 -8.85 16.34 1.26
N ALA A 111 -7.74 15.66 1.01
CA ALA A 111 -7.72 14.33 0.40
C ALA A 111 -6.75 13.41 1.15
N THR A 112 -6.84 12.11 0.88
CA THR A 112 -5.81 11.13 1.25
C THR A 112 -4.98 10.77 0.03
N PHE A 113 -3.65 10.80 0.15
CA PHE A 113 -2.74 10.32 -0.87
C PHE A 113 -2.14 8.98 -0.45
N PHE A 114 -2.39 7.93 -1.24
CA PHE A 114 -1.76 6.62 -1.08
C PHE A 114 -0.46 6.62 -1.87
N ILE A 115 0.65 6.62 -1.13
CA ILE A 115 1.98 6.88 -1.64
C ILE A 115 2.70 5.59 -2.00
N VAL A 116 3.19 5.51 -3.24
CA VAL A 116 4.13 4.47 -3.67
C VAL A 116 5.53 4.86 -3.19
N GLY A 117 6.14 4.03 -2.34
CA GLY A 117 7.39 4.34 -1.66
C GLY A 117 8.53 4.70 -2.61
N SER A 118 8.67 3.96 -3.71
CA SER A 118 9.71 4.20 -4.72
C SER A 118 9.62 5.58 -5.37
N ARG A 119 8.42 6.19 -5.43
CA ARG A 119 8.20 7.51 -6.04
C ARG A 119 8.69 8.65 -5.16
N VAL A 120 8.72 8.43 -3.84
CA VAL A 120 9.22 9.41 -2.87
C VAL A 120 10.71 9.68 -3.06
N VAL A 121 11.47 8.69 -3.56
CA VAL A 121 12.90 8.85 -3.89
C VAL A 121 13.10 9.97 -4.92
N ASP A 122 12.23 10.04 -5.93
CA ASP A 122 12.30 11.05 -6.99
C ASP A 122 11.64 12.38 -6.60
N TYR A 123 10.58 12.32 -5.77
CA TYR A 123 9.72 13.46 -5.48
C TYR A 123 9.51 13.73 -3.97
N PRO A 124 10.57 13.81 -3.16
CA PRO A 124 10.41 14.03 -1.71
C PRO A 124 9.79 15.39 -1.38
N ASP A 125 10.05 16.40 -2.21
CA ASP A 125 9.53 17.74 -2.01
C ASP A 125 8.03 17.81 -2.26
N ILE A 126 7.52 17.00 -3.20
CA ILE A 126 6.07 16.90 -3.48
C ILE A 126 5.35 16.23 -2.32
N LEU A 127 5.93 15.17 -1.74
CA LEU A 127 5.38 14.55 -0.54
C LEU A 127 5.32 15.53 0.63
N ARG A 128 6.38 16.33 0.85
CA ARG A 128 6.39 17.37 1.89
C ARG A 128 5.34 18.45 1.64
N GLU A 129 5.13 18.83 0.38
CA GLU A 129 4.08 19.77 -0.02
C GLU A 129 2.68 19.22 0.31
N GLN A 130 2.40 17.96 -0.03
CA GLN A 130 1.13 17.29 0.33
C GLN A 130 0.88 17.32 1.85
N VAL A 131 1.91 17.06 2.65
CA VAL A 131 1.82 17.12 4.12
C VAL A 131 1.62 18.55 4.61
N ALA A 132 2.36 19.52 4.08
CA ALA A 132 2.28 20.92 4.47
C ALA A 132 0.92 21.55 4.14
N SER A 133 0.26 21.11 3.07
CA SER A 133 -1.12 21.48 2.70
C SER A 133 -2.20 20.79 3.55
N GLY A 134 -1.81 19.97 4.54
CA GLY A 134 -2.75 19.35 5.47
C GLY A 134 -3.50 18.14 4.92
N HIS A 135 -3.01 17.54 3.82
CA HIS A 135 -3.57 16.31 3.30
C HIS A 135 -3.14 15.10 4.13
N HIS A 136 -3.95 14.05 4.13
CA HIS A 136 -3.65 12.80 4.80
C HIS A 136 -2.76 11.92 3.92
N ILE A 137 -1.78 11.23 4.52
CA ILE A 137 -0.83 10.36 3.84
C ILE A 137 -1.03 8.92 4.28
N ALA A 138 -1.14 8.02 3.29
CA ALA A 138 -1.26 6.58 3.46
C ALA A 138 -0.30 5.85 2.51
N MET A 139 -0.17 4.53 2.64
CA MET A 139 0.83 3.74 1.90
C MET A 139 0.21 2.93 0.76
N HIS A 140 0.95 2.81 -0.33
CA HIS A 140 0.56 2.07 -1.54
C HIS A 140 1.66 1.12 -2.04
N THR A 141 2.39 0.48 -1.11
CA THR A 141 3.55 -0.39 -1.37
C THR A 141 4.76 0.33 -1.98
N TRP A 142 5.89 -0.38 -2.05
CA TRP A 142 7.13 0.17 -2.57
C TRP A 142 7.16 0.11 -4.10
N SER A 143 6.88 -1.07 -4.66
CA SER A 143 7.04 -1.38 -6.08
C SER A 143 5.73 -1.42 -6.87
N HIS A 144 4.59 -1.27 -6.20
CA HIS A 144 3.25 -1.27 -6.83
C HIS A 144 2.86 -2.63 -7.45
N GLY A 145 3.25 -3.72 -6.77
CA GLY A 145 2.81 -5.09 -7.06
C GLY A 145 1.54 -5.48 -6.30
N GLY A 146 0.69 -6.32 -6.91
CA GLY A 146 -0.45 -6.93 -6.21
C GLY A 146 0.04 -7.81 -5.06
N LEU A 147 -0.48 -7.59 -3.85
CA LEU A 147 0.09 -8.21 -2.66
C LEU A 147 -0.13 -9.73 -2.60
N THR A 148 -1.17 -10.25 -3.26
CA THR A 148 -1.42 -11.69 -3.25
C THR A 148 -0.43 -12.47 -4.11
N THR A 149 0.23 -11.81 -5.08
CA THR A 149 1.27 -12.42 -5.93
C THR A 149 2.65 -12.44 -5.28
N LEU A 150 2.77 -11.85 -4.08
CA LEU A 150 4.01 -11.75 -3.31
C LEU A 150 4.05 -12.79 -2.18
N THR A 151 5.25 -13.25 -1.83
CA THR A 151 5.46 -14.02 -0.60
C THR A 151 5.18 -13.16 0.63
N ASN A 152 4.99 -13.82 1.77
CA ASN A 152 4.73 -13.14 3.03
C ASN A 152 5.82 -12.12 3.40
N GLU A 153 7.08 -12.49 3.22
CA GLU A 153 8.23 -11.64 3.50
C GLU A 153 8.32 -10.46 2.53
N GLN A 154 7.95 -10.67 1.26
CA GLN A 154 7.88 -9.60 0.27
C GLN A 154 6.80 -8.58 0.63
N ILE A 155 5.62 -9.02 1.10
CA ILE A 155 4.57 -8.09 1.58
C ILE A 155 5.10 -7.22 2.73
N VAL A 156 5.77 -7.83 3.73
CA VAL A 156 6.38 -7.08 4.83
C VAL A 156 7.39 -6.06 4.30
N ALA A 157 8.24 -6.47 3.35
CA ALA A 157 9.26 -5.59 2.78
C ALA A 157 8.65 -4.40 2.02
N GLU A 158 7.66 -4.66 1.15
CA GLU A 158 6.93 -3.63 0.39
C GLU A 158 6.36 -2.54 1.28
N ILE A 159 5.72 -2.94 2.38
CA ILE A 159 5.05 -2.00 3.29
C ILE A 159 6.07 -1.26 4.17
N LYS A 160 7.02 -1.95 4.78
CA LYS A 160 7.96 -1.33 5.73
C LYS A 160 8.99 -0.44 5.06
N TRP A 161 9.40 -0.71 3.82
CA TRP A 161 10.23 0.23 3.06
C TRP A 161 9.47 1.49 2.68
N THR A 162 8.19 1.37 2.34
CA THR A 162 7.30 2.51 2.08
C THR A 162 7.09 3.34 3.33
N GLU A 163 6.85 2.70 4.48
CA GLU A 163 6.75 3.36 5.78
C GLU A 163 8.03 4.15 6.07
N LYS A 164 9.19 3.51 5.93
CA LYS A 164 10.49 4.09 6.22
C LYS A 164 10.75 5.36 5.41
N ILE A 165 10.58 5.33 4.08
CA ILE A 165 10.88 6.50 3.25
C ILE A 165 9.94 7.67 3.54
N ILE A 166 8.65 7.41 3.76
CA ILE A 166 7.68 8.46 4.11
C ILE A 166 8.05 9.08 5.46
N ARG A 167 8.38 8.23 6.46
CA ARG A 167 8.81 8.71 7.78
C ARG A 167 10.11 9.53 7.72
N ASP A 168 11.09 9.09 6.95
CA ASP A 168 12.38 9.78 6.84
C ASP A 168 12.23 11.16 6.14
N VAL A 169 11.24 11.31 5.25
CA VAL A 169 10.97 12.57 4.53
C VAL A 169 10.05 13.52 5.32
N THR A 170 9.08 12.99 6.06
CA THR A 170 7.96 13.76 6.63
C THR A 170 7.91 13.76 8.15
N GLY A 171 8.55 12.79 8.80
CA GLY A 171 8.39 12.51 10.23
C GLY A 171 7.08 11.82 10.62
N LEU A 172 6.19 11.53 9.67
CA LEU A 172 4.89 10.91 9.93
C LEU A 172 5.00 9.41 10.22
N THR A 173 3.98 8.88 10.88
CA THR A 173 3.72 7.45 11.00
C THR A 173 2.35 7.16 10.40
N MET A 174 2.30 6.19 9.50
CA MET A 174 1.12 5.91 8.69
C MET A 174 0.34 4.76 9.31
N LYS A 175 -0.98 4.81 9.17
CA LYS A 175 -1.89 3.77 9.69
C LYS A 175 -2.61 2.99 8.61
N TYR A 176 -2.70 3.56 7.40
CA TYR A 176 -3.55 3.04 6.34
C TYR A 176 -2.71 2.57 5.17
N VAL A 177 -3.10 1.42 4.62
CA VAL A 177 -2.53 0.83 3.40
C VAL A 177 -3.68 0.57 2.44
N ARG A 178 -3.51 0.99 1.19
CA ARG A 178 -4.33 0.48 0.09
C ARG A 178 -3.46 -0.48 -0.71
N PRO A 179 -3.82 -1.75 -0.85
CA PRO A 179 -3.12 -2.67 -1.74
C PRO A 179 -3.28 -2.24 -3.21
N PRO A 180 -2.23 -2.25 -4.03
CA PRO A 180 -2.31 -2.04 -5.47
C PRO A 180 -3.39 -2.93 -6.09
N TYR A 181 -4.19 -2.35 -6.99
CA TYR A 181 -5.31 -3.03 -7.66
C TYR A 181 -6.43 -3.52 -6.72
N GLY A 182 -6.41 -3.10 -5.45
CA GLY A 182 -7.28 -3.66 -4.39
C GLY A 182 -6.92 -5.10 -4.02
N ASP A 183 -5.75 -5.58 -4.43
CA ASP A 183 -5.39 -6.99 -4.35
C ASP A 183 -5.07 -7.43 -2.92
N CYS A 184 -6.05 -8.05 -2.27
CA CYS A 184 -6.01 -8.38 -0.85
C CYS A 184 -6.83 -9.64 -0.53
N ASP A 185 -6.20 -10.63 0.08
CA ASP A 185 -6.82 -11.83 0.65
C ASP A 185 -6.67 -11.84 2.19
N ASN A 186 -7.16 -12.87 2.87
CA ASN A 186 -7.02 -12.97 4.33
C ASN A 186 -5.55 -13.06 4.80
N ARG A 187 -4.63 -13.54 3.96
CA ARG A 187 -3.19 -13.61 4.26
C ARG A 187 -2.57 -12.22 4.27
N VAL A 188 -2.88 -11.41 3.26
CA VAL A 188 -2.46 -10.00 3.17
C VAL A 188 -3.03 -9.21 4.35
N ARG A 189 -4.34 -9.31 4.62
CA ARG A 189 -4.99 -8.60 5.74
C ARG A 189 -4.34 -8.91 7.08
N GLU A 190 -4.09 -10.20 7.36
CA GLU A 190 -3.47 -10.61 8.61
C GLU A 190 -2.06 -10.05 8.78
N ILE A 191 -1.24 -10.05 7.71
CA ILE A 191 0.11 -9.46 7.74
C ILE A 191 0.03 -7.95 8.00
N LEU A 192 -0.86 -7.22 7.31
CA LEU A 192 -1.06 -5.78 7.55
C LEU A 192 -1.50 -5.51 8.99
N ARG A 193 -2.44 -6.31 9.51
CA ARG A 193 -2.97 -6.18 10.87
C ARG A 193 -1.90 -6.39 11.93
N GLN A 194 -1.04 -7.40 11.77
CA GLN A 194 0.07 -7.64 12.71
C GLN A 194 1.11 -6.52 12.69
N MET A 195 1.32 -5.86 11.55
CA MET A 195 2.15 -4.65 11.47
C MET A 195 1.44 -3.38 11.97
N GLY A 196 0.17 -3.47 12.37
CA GLY A 196 -0.61 -2.35 12.91
C GLY A 196 -1.30 -1.47 11.85
N TYR A 197 -1.39 -1.94 10.61
CA TYR A 197 -2.03 -1.20 9.52
C TYR A 197 -3.47 -1.63 9.26
N ILE A 198 -4.24 -0.69 8.73
CA ILE A 198 -5.63 -0.88 8.31
C ILE A 198 -5.70 -0.93 6.80
N ASN A 199 -6.35 -1.96 6.26
CA ASN A 199 -6.61 -2.11 4.85
C ASN A 199 -7.70 -1.11 4.39
N VAL A 200 -7.45 -0.41 3.28
CA VAL A 200 -8.40 0.55 2.70
C VAL A 200 -8.70 0.17 1.26
N ILE A 201 -9.98 0.05 0.96
CA ILE A 201 -10.56 -0.22 -0.36
C ILE A 201 -11.36 1.04 -0.79
N TRP A 202 -12.27 0.93 -1.75
CA TRP A 202 -13.11 2.03 -2.23
C TRP A 202 -14.52 1.52 -2.60
N SER A 203 -15.46 2.45 -2.71
CA SER A 203 -16.87 2.25 -3.08
C SER A 203 -17.28 3.15 -4.24
#